data_AF-H9FL06-F1
#
_entry.id   AF-H9FL06-F1
#
_cell.length_a   1.000
_cell.length_b   1.000
_cell.length_c   1.000
_cell.angle_alpha   90.00
_cell.angle_beta   90.00
_cell.angle_gamma   90.00
#
_symmetry.space_group_name_H-M   'P 1'
#
loop_
_entity.id
_entity.type
_entity.pdbx_description
1 polymer ?
#
loop_
_entity_poly.entity_id
_entity_poly.type
_entity_poly.pdbx_seq_one_letter_code
_entity_poly.pdbx_strand_id
1 'polypeptide(L)'
;HARTHPQTALLESSCENKRADLVFIIDSSRSVNTHDYAKVKEFLMDILQFLDIGPDVTRVGLLQYGSTVKNEYSLKTFKRKS
;
A
#
# COMPACT_ATOMS: atom_id res chain seq x y z
N HIS A 1 -16.03 -26.69 -30.65
CA HIS A 1 -14.94 -26.57 -29.66
C HIS A 1 -14.22 -25.25 -29.83
N ALA A 2 -14.37 -24.33 -28.87
CA ALA A 2 -13.66 -23.05 -28.90
C ALA A 2 -12.18 -23.28 -28.57
N ARG A 3 -11.28 -22.76 -29.41
CA ARG A 3 -9.84 -22.77 -29.13
C ARG A 3 -9.58 -21.71 -28.06
N THR A 4 -9.32 -22.13 -26.83
CA THR A 4 -8.74 -21.24 -25.83
C THR A 4 -7.29 -20.99 -26.20
N HIS A 5 -6.96 -19.75 -26.54
CA HIS A 5 -5.60 -19.33 -26.87
C HIS A 5 -4.75 -19.38 -25.58
N PRO A 6 -3.60 -20.09 -25.55
CA PRO A 6 -2.76 -20.23 -24.36
C PRO A 6 -2.11 -18.91 -23.88
N GLN A 7 -2.31 -17.80 -24.60
CA GLN A 7 -1.73 -16.50 -24.28
C GLN A 7 -2.52 -15.74 -23.20
N THR A 8 -3.80 -16.06 -23.00
CA THR A 8 -4.65 -15.41 -21.97
C THR A 8 -4.33 -15.89 -20.56
N ALA A 9 -3.80 -17.11 -20.40
CA ALA A 9 -3.46 -17.69 -19.10
C ALA A 9 -2.13 -17.19 -18.50
N LEU A 10 -1.27 -16.54 -19.29
CA LEU A 10 0.04 -16.05 -18.84
C LEU A 10 0.00 -14.62 -18.25
N LEU A 11 -1.11 -13.91 -18.44
CA LEU A 11 -1.30 -12.55 -17.91
C LEU A 11 -1.98 -12.53 -16.54
N GLU A 12 -2.65 -13.61 -16.13
CA GLU A 12 -3.45 -13.62 -14.90
C GLU A 12 -2.65 -13.87 -13.61
N SER A 13 -1.37 -14.25 -13.66
CA SER A 13 -0.63 -14.68 -12.45
C SER A 13 0.69 -13.94 -12.16
N SER A 14 1.01 -12.87 -12.90
CA SER A 14 2.32 -12.20 -12.75
C SER A 14 2.55 -11.59 -11.35
N CYS A 15 1.49 -11.21 -10.63
CA CYS A 15 1.61 -10.56 -9.32
C CYS A 15 0.98 -11.35 -8.16
N GLU A 16 0.37 -12.51 -8.40
CA GLU A 16 -0.14 -13.35 -7.32
C GLU A 16 1.02 -13.85 -6.44
N ASN A 17 0.92 -13.63 -5.13
CA ASN A 17 1.89 -14.06 -4.11
C ASN A 17 3.29 -13.41 -4.20
N LYS A 18 3.46 -12.28 -4.89
CA LYS A 18 4.72 -11.55 -4.86
C LYS A 18 4.87 -10.72 -3.60
N ARG A 19 6.02 -10.85 -2.94
CA ARG A 19 6.42 -9.98 -1.83
C ARG A 19 6.66 -8.57 -2.34
N ALA A 20 6.11 -7.59 -1.64
CA ALA A 20 6.25 -6.19 -1.99
C ALA A 20 6.49 -5.35 -0.73
N ASP A 21 7.38 -4.36 -0.85
CA ASP A 21 7.55 -3.31 0.15
C ASP A 21 6.89 -2.05 -0.37
N LEU A 22 5.84 -1.59 0.32
CA LEU A 22 5.13 -0.37 -0.01
C LEU A 22 5.33 0.66 1.10
N VAL A 23 5.94 1.80 0.76
CA VAL A 23 6.15 2.90 1.71
C VAL A 23 5.32 4.09 1.27
N PHE A 24 4.40 4.50 2.13
CA PHE A 24 3.61 5.71 1.93
C PHE A 24 4.34 6.91 2.55
N ILE A 25 4.39 8.01 1.79
CA ILE A 25 4.89 9.30 2.23
C ILE A 25 3.72 10.26 2.19
N ILE A 26 3.24 10.70 3.37
CA ILE A 26 2.17 11.68 3.46
C ILE A 26 2.77 13.07 3.62
N ASP A 27 2.41 13.99 2.72
CA ASP A 27 2.65 15.40 2.93
C ASP A 27 1.70 15.95 4.02
N SER A 28 2.28 16.43 5.12
CA SER A 28 1.63 17.12 6.23
C SER A 28 2.16 18.55 6.41
N SER A 29 2.67 19.14 5.33
CA SER A 29 3.10 20.53 5.29
C SER A 29 1.96 21.51 5.62
N ARG A 30 2.33 22.74 5.97
CA ARG A 30 1.37 23.80 6.35
C ARG A 30 0.41 24.22 5.23
N SER A 31 0.74 23.90 3.97
CA SER A 31 -0.15 24.15 2.82
C SER A 31 -1.29 23.14 2.71
N VAL A 32 -1.19 21.99 3.38
CA VAL A 32 -2.25 20.98 3.37
C VAL A 32 -3.25 21.31 4.47
N ASN A 33 -4.50 21.58 4.10
CA ASN A 33 -5.55 21.83 5.06
C ASN A 33 -6.04 20.50 5.71
N THR A 34 -6.76 20.62 6.83
CA THR A 34 -7.22 19.46 7.61
C THR A 34 -8.20 18.57 6.84
N HIS A 35 -9.00 19.14 5.94
CA HIS A 35 -9.97 18.41 5.15
C HIS A 35 -9.29 17.55 4.08
N ASP A 36 -8.33 18.10 3.34
CA ASP A 36 -7.58 17.34 2.34
C ASP A 36 -6.66 16.30 2.98
N TYR A 37 -6.08 16.62 4.15
CA TYR A 37 -5.34 15.64 4.93
C TYR A 37 -6.22 14.47 5.41
N ALA A 38 -7.49 14.73 5.76
CA ALA A 38 -8.44 13.67 6.09
C ALA A 38 -8.74 12.77 4.88
N LYS A 39 -8.93 13.34 3.68
CA LYS A 39 -9.11 12.56 2.44
C LYS A 39 -7.91 11.67 2.13
N VAL A 40 -6.68 12.16 2.36
CA VAL A 40 -5.48 11.33 2.19
C VAL A 40 -5.50 10.12 3.13
N LYS A 41 -5.94 10.30 4.38
CA LYS A 41 -6.09 9.18 5.32
C LYS A 41 -7.16 8.19 4.87
N GLU A 42 -8.31 8.66 4.41
CA GLU A 42 -9.38 7.80 3.88
C GLU A 42 -8.88 6.98 2.68
N PHE A 43 -8.24 7.64 1.71
CA PHE A 43 -7.65 6.96 0.55
C PHE A 43 -6.61 5.90 0.93
N LEU A 44 -5.76 6.19 1.93
CA LEU A 44 -4.82 5.20 2.44
C LEU A 44 -5.53 4.02 3.10
N MET A 45 -6.60 4.27 3.86
CA MET A 45 -7.38 3.18 4.47
C MET A 45 -7.98 2.28 3.39
N ASP A 46 -8.50 2.85 2.30
CA ASP A 46 -9.05 2.08 1.18
C ASP A 46 -7.98 1.20 0.53
N ILE A 47 -6.79 1.74 0.22
CA ILE A 47 -5.69 0.93 -0.32
C ILE A 47 -5.31 -0.20 0.64
N LEU A 48 -5.12 0.11 1.92
CA LEU A 48 -4.71 -0.87 2.91
C LEU A 48 -5.74 -1.99 3.10
N GLN A 49 -7.02 -1.74 2.84
CA GLN A 49 -8.06 -2.78 2.86
C GLN A 49 -7.86 -3.82 1.76
N PHE A 50 -7.42 -3.40 0.56
CA PHE A 50 -7.16 -4.31 -0.56
C PHE A 50 -5.84 -5.09 -0.47
N LEU A 51 -4.88 -4.60 0.30
CA LEU A 51 -3.58 -5.26 0.45
C LEU A 51 -3.65 -6.45 1.43
N ASP A 52 -3.00 -7.54 1.05
CA ASP A 52 -2.60 -8.60 1.98
C ASP A 52 -1.30 -8.20 2.67
N ILE A 53 -1.40 -7.77 3.93
CA ILE A 53 -0.31 -7.17 4.70
C ILE A 53 0.26 -8.17 5.71
N GLY A 54 1.57 -8.39 5.60
CA GLY A 54 2.29 -9.32 6.43
C GLY A 54 3.77 -9.44 6.04
N PRO A 55 4.59 -10.07 6.90
CA PRO A 55 6.04 -10.14 6.74
C PRO A 55 6.46 -10.95 5.50
N ASP A 56 5.61 -11.88 5.05
CA ASP A 56 5.87 -12.79 3.93
C ASP A 56 5.08 -12.45 2.66
N VAL A 57 4.29 -11.37 2.70
CA VAL A 57 3.44 -10.86 1.60
C VAL A 57 3.75 -9.38 1.36
N THR A 58 2.80 -8.46 1.48
CA THR A 58 3.07 -7.01 1.40
C THR A 58 3.49 -6.47 2.76
N ARG A 59 4.66 -5.84 2.84
CA ARG A 59 5.07 -5.05 4.01
C ARG A 59 4.77 -3.58 3.75
N VAL A 60 4.19 -2.92 4.75
CA VAL A 60 3.79 -1.51 4.64
C VAL A 60 4.61 -0.66 5.61
N GLY A 61 5.16 0.43 5.09
CA GLY A 61 5.76 1.52 5.85
C GLY A 61 4.98 2.81 5.64
N LEU A 62 5.05 3.71 6.60
CA LEU A 62 4.43 5.03 6.55
C LEU A 62 5.33 6.07 7.20
N LEU A 63 5.57 7.15 6.48
CA LEU A 63 6.19 8.34 7.01
C LEU A 63 5.38 9.59 6.66
N GLN A 64 5.37 10.53 7.58
CA GLN A 64 4.83 11.86 7.35
C GLN A 64 5.96 12.85 7.12
N TYR A 65 5.81 13.70 6.12
CA TYR A 65 6.74 14.74 5.75
C TYR A 65 6.08 16.10 5.93
N GLY A 66 6.64 16.94 6.79
CA GLY A 66 6.21 18.33 6.98
C GLY A 66 7.41 19.21 7.31
N SER A 67 7.36 19.97 8.41
CA SER A 67 8.56 20.68 8.92
C SER A 67 9.64 19.73 9.42
N THR A 68 9.25 18.51 9.79
CA THR A 68 10.12 17.41 10.19
C THR A 68 9.61 16.12 9.55
N VAL A 69 10.50 15.14 9.38
CA VAL A 69 10.11 13.77 9.02
C VAL A 69 9.66 13.04 10.29
N LYS A 70 8.49 12.41 10.24
CA LYS A 70 8.01 11.51 11.29
C LYS A 70 7.81 10.11 10.72
N ASN A 71 8.57 9.14 11.23
CA ASN A 71 8.34 7.73 10.92
C ASN A 71 7.15 7.25 11.76
N GLU A 72 6.01 6.99 11.13
CA GLU A 72 4.82 6.47 11.82
C GLU A 72 4.90 4.95 11.95
N TYR A 73 5.22 4.28 10.83
CA TYR A 73 5.32 2.83 10.77
C TYR A 73 6.51 2.41 9.90
N SER A 74 7.31 1.49 10.43
CA SER A 74 8.37 0.82 9.67
C SER A 74 7.82 -0.40 8.95
N LEU A 75 8.54 -0.91 7.95
CA LEU A 75 8.19 -2.16 7.25
C LEU A 75 8.13 -3.40 8.18
N LYS A 76 8.63 -3.30 9.42
CA LYS A 76 8.61 -4.38 10.42
C LYS A 76 7.45 -4.27 11.41
N THR A 77 6.66 -3.20 11.33
CA THR A 77 5.59 -2.92 12.30
C THR A 77 4.48 -3.97 12.24
N PHE A 78 4.05 -4.35 11.03
CA PHE A 78 2.93 -5.27 10.85
C PHE A 78 3.41 -6.71 10.61
N LYS A 79 3.07 -7.60 11.54
CA LYS A 79 3.44 -9.04 11.47
C LYS A 79 2.36 -9.93 10.88
N ARG A 80 1.11 -9.44 10.80
CA ARG A 80 -0.04 -10.03 10.09
C ARG A 80 -1.19 -9.04 10.20
N LYS A 81 -1.98 -8.86 9.13
CA LYS A 81 -3.26 -8.16 9.21
C LYS A 81 -4.24 -9.07 9.99
N SER A 82 -4.83 -8.57 11.08
CA SER A 82 -5.90 -9.26 11.80
C SER A 82 -7.20 -9.21 11.00
#